data_AF-A0A7K8NNH7-F1
#
_entry.id   AF-A0A7K8NNH7-F1
#
_cell.length_a   1.000
_cell.length_b   1.000
_cell.length_c   1.000
_cell.angle_alpha   90.00
_cell.angle_beta   90.00
_cell.angle_gamma   90.00
#
_symmetry.space_group_name_H-M   'P 1'
#
loop_
_entity.id
_entity.type
_entity.pdbx_description
1 polymer ?
#
loop_
_entity_poly.entity_id
_entity_poly.type
_entity_poly.pdbx_seq_one_letter_code
_entity_poly.pdbx_strand_id
1 'polypeptide(L)'
;FVGITYVLSIVWLLVFACSAVPVYIYFNTWTTCQSIANPSKTSASIGTLCADARMYGVLPWNAFPGKVCGTNLLSICKTSEFQMTFHLFIAAFVGAAATLVSLLTFMIAATYNFAVLKLMGRGTKF
;
A
#
# COMPACT_ATOMS: atom_id res chain seq x y z
N PHE A 1 27.53 -3.45 -8.31
CA PHE A 1 26.27 -3.91 -8.91
C PHE A 1 25.36 -4.61 -7.88
N VAL A 2 25.73 -5.80 -7.36
CA VAL A 2 24.94 -6.54 -6.34
C VAL A 2 24.66 -5.73 -5.06
N GLY A 3 25.60 -4.89 -4.61
CA GLY A 3 25.36 -4.00 -3.46
C GLY A 3 24.31 -2.92 -3.72
N ILE A 4 24.25 -2.37 -4.94
CA ILE A 4 23.28 -1.33 -5.31
C ILE A 4 21.88 -1.92 -5.37
N THR A 5 21.72 -3.11 -5.94
CA THR A 5 20.43 -3.81 -6.00
C THR A 5 19.92 -4.18 -4.62
N TYR A 6 20.78 -4.52 -3.67
CA TYR A 6 20.38 -4.76 -2.28
C TYR A 6 19.82 -3.49 -1.60
N VAL A 7 20.50 -2.34 -1.76
CA VAL A 7 20.01 -1.06 -1.24
C VAL A 7 18.69 -0.68 -1.89
N LEU A 8 18.57 -0.83 -3.20
CA LEU A 8 17.32 -0.60 -3.93
C LEU A 8 16.17 -1.48 -3.41
N SER A 9 16.43 -2.77 -3.14
CA SER A 9 15.42 -3.66 -2.56
C SER A 9 14.93 -3.18 -1.19
N ILE A 10 15.82 -2.72 -0.31
CA ILE A 10 15.43 -2.18 1.00
C ILE A 10 14.60 -0.91 0.85
N VAL A 11 15.00 -0.01 -0.05
CA VAL A 11 14.25 1.22 -0.33
C VAL A 11 12.84 0.89 -0.82
N TRP A 12 12.71 -0.02 -1.78
CA TRP A 12 11.40 -0.44 -2.29
C TRP A 12 10.57 -1.19 -1.25
N LEU A 13 11.20 -1.86 -0.28
CA LEU A 13 10.52 -2.52 0.84
C LEU A 13 9.88 -1.49 1.75
N LEU A 14 10.62 -0.42 2.08
CA LEU A 14 10.08 0.72 2.82
C LEU A 14 8.94 1.40 2.05
N VAL A 15 9.10 1.65 0.75
CA VAL A 15 8.04 2.25 -0.09
C VAL A 15 6.78 1.38 -0.10
N PHE A 16 6.93 0.06 -0.22
CA PHE A 16 5.82 -0.89 -0.15
C PHE A 16 5.11 -0.85 1.21
N ALA A 17 5.86 -0.83 2.31
CA ALA A 17 5.29 -0.75 3.67
C ALA A 17 4.59 0.60 3.91
N CYS A 18 5.20 1.72 3.52
CA CYS A 18 4.61 3.04 3.70
C CYS A 18 3.37 3.27 2.80
N SER A 19 3.36 2.73 1.58
CA SER A 19 2.20 2.82 0.68
C SER A 19 1.02 1.94 1.09
N ALA A 20 1.23 0.94 1.95
CA ALA A 20 0.13 0.15 2.52
C ALA A 20 -0.80 1.00 3.42
N VAL A 21 -0.26 2.03 4.09
CA VAL A 21 -1.02 2.90 4.99
C VAL A 21 -2.16 3.64 4.28
N PRO A 22 -1.91 4.45 3.22
CA PRO A 22 -3.00 5.13 2.52
C PRO A 22 -3.99 4.11 1.92
N VAL A 23 -3.51 3.02 1.31
CA VAL A 23 -4.39 1.97 0.75
C VAL A 23 -5.35 1.42 1.81
N TYR A 24 -4.86 1.15 3.03
CA TYR A 24 -5.68 0.69 4.14
C TYR A 24 -6.74 1.73 4.56
N ILE A 25 -6.36 3.01 4.67
CA ILE A 25 -7.30 4.09 5.03
C ILE A 25 -8.42 4.21 4.01
N TYR A 26 -8.08 4.26 2.71
CA TYR A 26 -9.07 4.34 1.64
C TYR A 26 -9.95 3.10 1.59
N PHE A 27 -9.40 1.90 1.80
CA PHE A 27 -10.16 0.66 1.82
C PHE A 27 -11.21 0.67 2.94
N ASN A 28 -10.84 1.03 4.17
CA ASN A 28 -11.79 1.13 5.30
C ASN A 28 -12.86 2.20 5.07
N THR A 29 -12.48 3.33 4.48
CA THR A 29 -13.44 4.40 4.15
C THR A 29 -14.42 3.95 3.07
N TRP A 30 -13.92 3.27 2.03
CA TRP A 30 -14.74 2.73 0.94
C TRP A 30 -15.70 1.65 1.43
N THR A 31 -15.24 0.69 2.25
CA THR A 31 -16.11 -0.35 2.82
C THR A 31 -17.19 0.25 3.69
N THR A 32 -16.86 1.25 4.51
CA THR A 32 -17.84 2.01 5.31
C THR A 32 -18.87 2.70 4.41
N CYS A 33 -18.44 3.29 3.31
CA CYS A 33 -19.34 3.92 2.33
C CYS A 33 -20.27 2.90 1.64
N GLN A 34 -19.78 1.71 1.32
CA GLN A 34 -20.60 0.63 0.77
C GLN A 34 -21.65 0.14 1.78
N SER A 35 -21.30 0.05 3.06
CA SER A 35 -22.26 -0.26 4.14
C SER A 35 -23.33 0.82 4.30
N ILE A 36 -22.98 2.10 4.14
CA ILE A 36 -23.95 3.22 4.16
C ILE A 36 -24.86 3.19 2.94
N ALA A 37 -24.32 2.91 1.75
CA ALA A 37 -25.08 2.84 0.51
C ALA A 37 -26.05 1.65 0.48
N ASN A 38 -25.74 0.56 1.21
CA ASN A 38 -26.56 -0.63 1.27
C ASN A 38 -26.81 -1.07 2.73
N PRO A 39 -27.68 -0.35 3.47
CA PRO A 39 -27.88 -0.53 4.91
C PRO A 39 -28.39 -1.93 5.28
N SER A 40 -28.99 -2.67 4.34
CA SER A 40 -29.40 -4.07 4.54
C SER A 40 -28.24 -5.01 4.88
N LYS A 41 -26.98 -4.61 4.64
CA LYS A 41 -25.78 -5.38 4.96
C LYS A 41 -25.15 -5.03 6.31
N THR A 42 -25.76 -4.15 7.11
CA THR A 42 -25.17 -3.70 8.38
C THR A 42 -26.25 -3.39 9.41
N SER A 43 -26.15 -3.98 10.61
CA SER A 43 -27.11 -3.77 11.72
C SER A 43 -26.97 -2.41 12.41
N ALA A 44 -25.92 -1.65 12.09
CA ALA A 44 -25.67 -0.32 12.64
C ALA A 44 -26.45 0.76 11.86
N SER A 45 -26.89 1.80 12.57
CA SER A 45 -27.55 2.94 11.95
C SER A 45 -26.59 3.68 11.02
N ILE A 46 -27.09 4.16 9.88
CA ILE A 46 -26.30 4.93 8.89
C ILE A 46 -25.61 6.13 9.56
N GLY A 47 -26.24 6.75 10.57
CA GLY A 47 -25.67 7.89 11.30
C GLY A 47 -24.47 7.55 12.18
N THR A 48 -24.25 6.28 12.54
CA THR A 48 -23.14 5.83 13.39
C THR A 48 -21.92 5.34 12.60
N LEU A 49 -22.05 5.21 11.27
CA LEU A 49 -20.95 4.83 10.39
C LEU A 49 -20.14 6.09 10.05
N CYS A 50 -18.89 6.12 10.51
CA CYS A 50 -17.99 7.28 10.42
C CYS A 50 -16.60 6.86 9.95
N ALA A 51 -15.96 7.71 9.16
CA ALA A 51 -14.53 7.66 8.91
C ALA A 51 -13.84 8.77 9.72
N ASP A 52 -12.85 8.40 10.53
CA ASP A 52 -12.03 9.33 11.31
C ASP A 52 -10.58 9.29 10.82
N ALA A 53 -10.11 10.39 10.25
CA ALA A 53 -8.76 10.50 9.71
C ALA A 53 -7.67 10.60 10.81
N ARG A 54 -8.07 10.94 12.04
CA ARG A 54 -7.15 11.11 13.19
C ARG A 54 -6.69 9.76 13.73
N MET A 55 -7.53 8.72 13.64
CA MET A 55 -7.17 7.36 14.06
C MET A 55 -5.98 6.79 13.29
N TYR A 56 -5.77 7.29 12.07
CA TYR A 56 -4.68 6.87 11.20
C TYR A 56 -3.42 7.76 11.33
N GLY A 57 -3.43 8.75 12.23
CA GLY A 57 -2.30 9.66 12.45
C GLY A 57 -2.04 10.65 11.32
N VAL A 58 -2.92 10.72 10.31
CA VAL A 58 -2.76 11.64 9.17
C VAL A 58 -3.10 13.07 9.56
N LEU A 59 -4.09 13.24 10.44
CA LEU A 59 -4.52 14.55 10.95
C LEU A 59 -4.23 14.67 12.46
N PRO A 60 -3.80 15.85 12.93
CA PRO A 60 -3.67 16.12 14.37
C PRO A 60 -5.04 16.03 15.05
N TRP A 61 -5.07 15.69 16.33
CA TRP A 61 -6.32 15.51 17.09
C TRP A 61 -7.22 16.76 17.13
N ASN A 62 -6.62 17.93 16.93
CA ASN A 62 -7.29 19.23 16.85
C ASN A 62 -7.85 19.59 15.46
N ALA A 63 -7.62 18.79 14.42
CA ALA A 63 -8.06 19.11 13.06
C ALA A 63 -9.58 18.99 12.91
N PHE A 64 -10.26 20.03 12.43
CA PHE A 64 -11.70 20.04 12.19
C PHE A 64 -11.98 20.40 10.71
N PRO A 65 -12.76 19.61 9.95
CA PRO A 65 -13.41 18.36 10.32
C PRO A 65 -12.42 17.19 10.36
N GLY A 66 -12.40 16.44 11.47
CA GLY A 66 -11.54 15.24 11.61
C GLY A 66 -12.28 13.91 11.49
N LYS A 67 -13.61 13.93 11.64
CA LYS A 67 -14.50 12.78 11.47
C LYS A 67 -15.67 13.15 10.58
N VAL A 68 -16.09 12.25 9.70
CA VAL A 68 -17.26 12.44 8.83
C VAL A 68 -18.11 11.18 8.87
N CYS A 69 -19.43 11.35 9.00
CA CYS A 69 -20.38 10.25 9.20
C CYS A 69 -21.54 10.29 8.21
N GLY A 70 -22.17 9.14 7.99
CA GLY A 70 -23.46 9.01 7.30
C GLY A 70 -23.47 9.54 5.86
N THR A 71 -24.51 10.27 5.49
CA THR A 71 -24.72 10.76 4.12
C THR A 71 -23.66 11.75 3.65
N ASN A 72 -23.06 12.52 4.56
CA ASN A 72 -21.93 13.40 4.24
C ASN A 72 -20.71 12.58 3.80
N LEU A 73 -20.42 11.47 4.50
CA LEU A 73 -19.34 10.55 4.11
C LEU A 73 -19.63 9.89 2.76
N LEU A 74 -20.89 9.52 2.50
CA LEU A 74 -21.30 8.95 1.22
C LEU A 74 -21.09 9.92 0.05
N SER A 75 -21.34 11.22 0.26
CA SER A 75 -21.11 12.25 -0.77
C SER A 75 -19.64 12.35 -1.17
N ILE A 76 -18.72 12.26 -0.19
CA ILE A 76 -17.27 12.26 -0.42
C ILE A 76 -16.85 11.02 -1.20
N CYS A 77 -17.36 9.85 -0.85
CA CYS A 77 -17.03 8.60 -1.54
C CYS A 77 -17.49 8.54 -3.00
N LYS A 78 -18.51 9.33 -3.38
CA LYS A 78 -18.99 9.47 -4.76
C LYS A 78 -18.22 10.51 -5.57
N THR A 79 -17.34 11.30 -4.94
CA THR A 79 -16.51 12.26 -5.68
C THR A 79 -15.51 11.53 -6.58
N SER A 80 -15.25 12.10 -7.75
CA SER A 80 -14.23 11.60 -8.67
C SER A 80 -12.83 11.67 -8.06
N GLU A 81 -12.56 12.68 -7.23
CA GLU A 81 -11.28 12.86 -6.57
C GLU A 81 -10.94 11.69 -5.64
N PHE A 82 -11.91 11.22 -4.85
CA PHE A 82 -11.73 10.06 -3.98
C PHE A 82 -11.45 8.77 -4.77
N GLN A 83 -12.22 8.52 -5.83
CA GLN A 83 -12.05 7.34 -6.69
C GLN A 83 -10.70 7.32 -7.40
N MET A 84 -10.32 8.44 -8.02
CA MET A 84 -9.04 8.56 -8.73
C MET A 84 -7.87 8.37 -7.77
N THR A 85 -7.94 8.98 -6.59
CA THR A 85 -6.90 8.86 -5.57
C THR A 85 -6.76 7.41 -5.08
N PHE A 86 -7.87 6.72 -4.86
CA PHE A 86 -7.87 5.31 -4.49
C PHE A 86 -7.15 4.43 -5.53
N HIS A 87 -7.47 4.61 -6.81
CA HIS A 87 -6.81 3.88 -7.90
C HIS A 87 -5.31 4.17 -7.99
N LEU A 88 -4.90 5.44 -7.83
CA LEU A 88 -3.49 5.83 -7.84
C LEU A 88 -2.70 5.20 -6.70
N PHE A 89 -3.26 5.17 -5.48
CA PHE A 89 -2.60 4.52 -4.34
C PHE A 89 -2.47 3.01 -4.51
N ILE A 90 -3.50 2.34 -5.04
CA ILE A 90 -3.42 0.91 -5.36
C ILE A 90 -2.37 0.66 -6.44
N ALA A 91 -2.36 1.45 -7.51
CA ALA A 91 -1.38 1.33 -8.58
C ALA A 91 0.05 1.49 -8.06
N ALA A 92 0.28 2.47 -7.17
CA ALA A 92 1.58 2.68 -6.53
C ALA A 92 1.97 1.49 -5.63
N PHE A 93 1.05 0.98 -4.82
CA PHE A 93 1.30 -0.18 -3.94
C PHE A 93 1.62 -1.46 -4.73
N VAL A 94 0.83 -1.76 -5.77
CA VAL A 94 1.07 -2.91 -6.66
C VAL A 94 2.37 -2.73 -7.44
N GLY A 95 2.69 -1.52 -7.90
CA GLY A 95 3.96 -1.20 -8.55
C GLY A 95 5.16 -1.42 -7.62
N ALA A 96 5.06 -1.00 -6.35
CA ALA A 96 6.09 -1.25 -5.34
C ALA A 96 6.23 -2.76 -5.05
N ALA A 97 5.13 -3.51 -5.00
CA ALA A 97 5.17 -4.97 -4.84
C ALA A 97 5.86 -5.66 -6.03
N ALA A 98 5.50 -5.29 -7.26
CA ALA A 98 6.05 -5.88 -8.48
C ALA A 98 7.56 -5.61 -8.62
N THR A 99 8.01 -4.40 -8.31
CA THR A 99 9.44 -4.05 -8.31
C THR A 99 10.22 -4.83 -7.25
N LEU A 100 9.67 -5.01 -6.05
CA LEU A 100 10.27 -5.84 -5.01
C LEU A 100 10.43 -7.30 -5.44
N VAL A 101 9.38 -7.90 -5.98
CA VAL A 101 9.44 -9.29 -6.47
C VAL A 101 10.50 -9.42 -7.56
N SER A 102 10.53 -8.49 -8.52
CA SER A 102 11.52 -8.46 -9.58
C SER A 102 12.95 -8.37 -9.03
N LEU A 103 13.20 -7.47 -8.08
CA LEU A 103 14.51 -7.29 -7.46
C LEU A 103 14.94 -8.53 -6.66
N LEU A 104 14.04 -9.18 -5.94
CA LEU A 104 14.34 -10.41 -5.21
C LEU A 104 14.70 -11.56 -6.16
N THR A 105 13.93 -11.77 -7.23
CA THR A 105 14.24 -12.79 -8.24
C THR A 105 15.58 -12.50 -8.91
N PHE A 106 15.85 -11.23 -9.22
CA PHE A 106 17.13 -10.81 -9.80
C PHE A 106 18.31 -11.10 -8.87
N MET A 107 18.17 -10.82 -7.57
CA MET A 107 19.21 -11.08 -6.56
C MET A 107 19.52 -12.57 -6.43
N ILE A 108 18.51 -13.44 -6.48
CA ILE A 108 18.70 -14.90 -6.43
C ILE A 108 19.49 -15.37 -7.65
N ALA A 109 19.12 -14.92 -8.85
CA ALA A 109 19.83 -15.28 -10.08
C ALA A 109 21.28 -14.75 -10.09
N ALA A 110 21.50 -13.51 -9.68
CA ALA A 110 22.82 -12.90 -9.63
C ALA A 110 23.74 -13.58 -8.60
N THR A 111 23.22 -13.93 -7.43
CA THR A 111 24.01 -14.65 -6.40
C THR A 111 24.34 -16.07 -6.84
N TYR A 112 23.41 -16.78 -7.49
CA TYR A 112 23.67 -18.09 -8.07
C TYR A 112 24.80 -18.03 -9.12
N ASN A 113 24.70 -17.12 -10.10
CA ASN A 113 25.71 -16.95 -11.13
C ASN A 113 27.08 -16.58 -10.54
N PHE A 114 27.12 -15.69 -9.55
CA PHE A 114 28.37 -15.35 -8.86
C PHE A 114 28.98 -16.56 -8.13
N ALA A 115 28.16 -17.38 -7.46
CA ALA A 115 28.62 -18.58 -6.77
C ALA A 115 29.20 -19.61 -7.74
N VAL A 116 28.51 -19.88 -8.87
CA VAL A 116 28.97 -20.80 -9.91
C VAL A 116 30.31 -20.34 -10.50
N LEU A 117 30.41 -19.07 -10.90
CA LEU A 117 31.67 -18.51 -11.43
C LEU A 117 32.82 -18.60 -10.42
N LYS A 118 32.54 -18.37 -9.14
CA LYS A 118 33.53 -18.48 -8.06
C LYS A 118 34.01 -19.91 -7.82
N LEU A 119 33.14 -20.91 -8.01
CA LEU A 119 33.50 -22.33 -7.90
C LEU A 119 34.30 -22.79 -9.13
N MET A 120 33.84 -22.47 -10.33
CA MET A 120 34.53 -22.84 -11.58
C MET A 120 35.89 -22.16 -11.74
N GLY A 121 36.02 -20.90 -11.33
CA GLY A 121 37.29 -20.17 -11.32
C GLY A 121 38.31 -20.68 -10.28
N ARG A 122 37.86 -21.45 -9.27
CA ARG A 122 38.76 -22.15 -8.32
C ARG A 122 39.18 -23.54 -8.82
N GLY A 123 38.38 -24.18 -9.68
CA GLY A 123 38.68 -25.48 -10.29
C GLY A 123 39.65 -25.43 -11.48
N THR A 124 39.88 -24.25 -12.05
CA THR A 124 40.80 -24.01 -13.18
C THR A 124 42.21 -23.60 -12.77
N LYS A 125 42.55 -23.72 -11.47
CA LYS A 125 43.91 -23.50 -10.93
C LYS A 125 44.78 -24.78 -10.91
N PHE A 126 44.67 -25.61 -11.94
CA PHE A 126 45.60 -26.71 -12.21
C PHE A 126 46.39 -26.41 -13.48
#